data_AF-A0A9D0NZZ8-F1
#
_entry.id   AF-A0A9D0NZZ8-F1
#
_cell.length_a   1.000
_cell.length_b   1.000
_cell.length_c   1.000
_cell.angle_alpha   90.00
_cell.angle_beta   90.00
_cell.angle_gamma   90.00
#
_symmetry.space_group_name_H-M   'P 1'
#
loop_
_entity.id
_entity.type
_entity.pdbx_description
1 polymer ?
#
loop_
_entity_poly.entity_id
_entity_poly.type
_entity_poly.pdbx_seq_one_letter_code
_entity_poly.pdbx_strand_id
1 'polypeptide(L)'
;MMHDWLNALIKGIGLTLFFSTSLAYSYEFQPRIVGGVESSVQDWQFMAALMPPSESAGELTVGFDQFDAIVMSGSPARRFVGNLANCDLAQSTCPDVDGKVCLITRGDNTFAEKVSNCAAGGGIAAIIFNNTFGLFQGIVDADTPRIPAVSISDTDGSALLDLLGQEVSFEVTSRRASRSFCGGSYIGGKWILTAAHCVTDAELKEISDPATIEVNIGGHDLATDLDNVIAVKRIEVHQDYNFKVPPINDLALLELESEPKGVASVALASRALLNLQISEGRNATAIGRGLQDIFELGETLRGSTTSRLFEVELPLVSNEVCNAEFNALATKAEERNPVTPEMMCAGGDRNFGTCAGDSGGPLLLLDNDEYKIAGLTSWGIG
;
A
#
# COMPACT_ATOMS: atom_id res chain seq x y z
N MET A 1 10.67 20.88 -23.08
CA MET A 1 11.80 19.95 -22.79
C MET A 1 11.40 18.84 -21.83
N MET A 2 10.96 19.09 -20.59
CA MET A 2 10.51 18.02 -19.67
C MET A 2 9.14 17.42 -20.06
N HIS A 3 8.19 18.26 -20.50
CA HIS A 3 6.92 17.82 -21.13
C HIS A 3 7.13 16.95 -22.37
N ASP A 4 8.15 17.23 -23.18
CA ASP A 4 8.42 16.48 -24.41
C ASP A 4 9.05 15.12 -24.11
N TRP A 5 9.86 15.03 -23.06
CA TRP A 5 10.44 13.77 -22.59
C TRP A 5 9.38 12.87 -21.93
N LEU A 6 8.49 13.45 -21.11
CA LEU A 6 7.36 12.76 -20.51
C LEU A 6 6.41 12.21 -21.59
N ASN A 7 6.04 13.03 -22.58
CA ASN A 7 5.19 12.61 -23.70
C ASN A 7 5.85 11.53 -24.58
N ALA A 8 7.18 11.52 -24.69
CA ALA A 8 7.92 10.47 -25.40
C ALA A 8 7.98 9.15 -24.62
N LEU A 9 8.10 9.22 -23.28
CA LEU A 9 8.04 8.07 -22.37
C LEU A 9 6.63 7.43 -22.40
N ILE A 10 5.60 8.28 -22.32
CA ILE A 10 4.18 7.93 -22.30
C ILE A 10 3.73 7.18 -23.57
N LYS A 11 4.19 7.61 -24.77
CA LYS A 11 3.80 6.96 -26.03
C LYS A 11 4.36 5.54 -26.21
N GLY A 12 5.30 5.11 -25.36
CA GLY A 12 5.95 3.81 -25.42
C GLY A 12 5.34 2.74 -24.51
N ILE A 13 4.70 3.11 -23.41
CA ILE A 13 4.25 2.19 -22.36
C ILE A 13 2.81 1.74 -22.65
N GLY A 14 2.56 0.43 -22.67
CA GLY A 14 1.21 -0.14 -22.67
C GLY A 14 0.76 -0.40 -21.24
N LEU A 15 -0.48 -0.10 -20.87
CA LEU A 15 -1.02 -0.35 -19.53
C LEU A 15 -1.46 -1.80 -19.35
N THR A 16 -0.99 -2.53 -18.35
CA THR A 16 -1.23 -3.98 -18.23
C THR A 16 -2.52 -4.31 -17.49
N LEU A 17 -3.20 -5.33 -18.02
CA LEU A 17 -4.43 -5.93 -17.53
C LEU A 17 -4.28 -7.41 -17.24
N PHE A 18 -4.90 -7.88 -16.16
CA PHE A 18 -4.94 -9.29 -15.79
C PHE A 18 -6.34 -9.89 -15.97
N PHE A 19 -6.40 -11.10 -16.54
CA PHE A 19 -7.65 -11.84 -16.74
C PHE A 19 -7.41 -13.36 -16.87
N SER A 20 -8.45 -14.20 -16.66
CA SER A 20 -8.38 -15.67 -16.68
C SER A 20 -9.53 -16.42 -17.40
N THR A 21 -9.22 -17.36 -18.30
CA THR A 21 -10.17 -18.39 -18.79
C THR A 21 -9.51 -19.63 -19.43
N SER A 22 -10.17 -20.79 -19.26
CA SER A 22 -10.32 -21.75 -20.36
C SER A 22 -11.60 -22.60 -20.26
N LEU A 23 -11.91 -23.28 -21.37
CA LEU A 23 -13.19 -23.79 -21.85
C LEU A 23 -13.83 -24.96 -21.06
N ALA A 24 -15.14 -24.84 -20.90
CA ALA A 24 -16.14 -25.92 -20.79
C ALA A 24 -15.84 -27.09 -19.83
N TYR A 25 -16.00 -26.85 -18.52
CA TYR A 25 -16.68 -27.78 -17.63
C TYR A 25 -17.27 -26.95 -16.47
N SER A 26 -18.53 -27.23 -16.11
CA SER A 26 -19.25 -26.56 -15.04
C SER A 26 -18.53 -26.73 -13.70
N TYR A 27 -18.00 -25.64 -13.12
CA TYR A 27 -17.88 -25.42 -11.66
C TYR A 27 -17.50 -23.94 -11.41
N GLU A 28 -17.93 -23.42 -10.26
CA GLU A 28 -18.02 -22.01 -9.84
C GLU A 28 -16.73 -21.15 -9.94
N PHE A 29 -16.97 -19.84 -10.06
CA PHE A 29 -16.03 -18.70 -10.19
C PHE A 29 -15.08 -18.53 -9.00
N GLN A 30 -13.84 -18.06 -9.21
CA GLN A 30 -13.09 -17.15 -8.29
C GLN A 30 -11.93 -16.43 -9.01
N PRO A 31 -11.55 -15.18 -8.62
CA PRO A 31 -10.55 -14.39 -9.34
C PRO A 31 -9.30 -13.97 -8.39
N ARG A 32 -8.00 -13.85 -8.85
CA ARG A 32 -6.66 -13.96 -8.12
C ARG A 32 -5.39 -13.11 -8.56
N ILE A 33 -4.45 -12.72 -7.62
CA ILE A 33 -2.98 -13.13 -7.66
C ILE A 33 -2.92 -14.29 -6.69
N VAL A 34 -2.54 -15.47 -7.15
CA VAL A 34 -2.15 -16.58 -6.30
C VAL A 34 -0.96 -17.27 -6.95
N GLY A 35 -0.15 -18.03 -6.20
CA GLY A 35 0.82 -18.96 -6.79
C GLY A 35 2.14 -18.37 -7.32
N GLY A 36 2.41 -17.09 -7.08
CA GLY A 36 3.75 -16.54 -7.26
C GLY A 36 4.77 -17.20 -6.30
N VAL A 37 6.05 -17.09 -6.62
CA VAL A 37 7.13 -17.54 -5.73
C VAL A 37 7.77 -16.33 -5.06
N GLU A 38 8.25 -16.51 -3.83
CA GLU A 38 9.09 -15.48 -3.20
C GLU A 38 10.31 -15.26 -4.10
N SER A 39 10.50 -14.01 -4.53
CA SER A 39 11.58 -13.66 -5.45
C SER A 39 12.95 -13.77 -4.77
N SER A 40 14.03 -13.82 -5.54
CA SER A 40 15.36 -13.71 -4.95
C SER A 40 15.69 -12.26 -4.59
N VAL A 41 16.44 -12.08 -3.49
CA VAL A 41 16.84 -10.76 -2.96
C VAL A 41 17.60 -9.90 -3.98
N GLN A 42 18.26 -10.50 -4.98
CA GLN A 42 19.16 -9.79 -5.89
C GLN A 42 18.52 -9.38 -7.21
N ASP A 43 17.40 -9.99 -7.61
CA ASP A 43 16.93 -9.93 -8.99
C ASP A 43 16.22 -8.59 -9.32
N TRP A 44 15.67 -7.91 -8.30
CA TRP A 44 14.67 -6.87 -8.50
C TRP A 44 14.98 -5.54 -7.80
N GLN A 45 16.25 -5.11 -7.86
CA GLN A 45 16.71 -3.90 -7.18
C GLN A 45 15.95 -2.62 -7.59
N PHE A 46 15.39 -2.59 -8.81
CA PHE A 46 14.60 -1.45 -9.30
C PHE A 46 13.17 -1.42 -8.76
N MET A 47 12.71 -2.44 -8.05
CA MET A 47 11.35 -2.46 -7.50
C MET A 47 11.18 -1.36 -6.46
N ALA A 48 10.08 -0.62 -6.60
CA ALA A 48 9.70 0.43 -5.68
C ALA A 48 8.42 0.05 -4.95
N ALA A 49 8.37 0.37 -3.66
CA ALA A 49 7.21 0.20 -2.81
C ALA A 49 6.77 1.57 -2.31
N LEU A 50 5.54 1.97 -2.68
CA LEU A 50 4.90 3.19 -2.18
C LEU A 50 4.30 2.87 -0.81
N MET A 51 4.79 3.58 0.20
CA MET A 51 4.47 3.38 1.60
C MET A 51 3.82 4.66 2.14
N PRO A 52 2.92 4.54 3.13
CA PRO A 52 2.52 5.72 3.90
C PRO A 52 3.76 6.34 4.57
N PRO A 53 3.73 7.63 4.92
CA PRO A 53 4.88 8.27 5.53
C PRO A 53 5.21 7.57 6.85
N SER A 54 6.46 7.66 7.30
CA SER A 54 6.84 7.10 8.59
C SER A 54 5.86 7.57 9.66
N GLU A 55 5.15 6.64 10.30
CA GLU A 55 4.28 6.98 11.39
C GLU A 55 5.18 7.30 12.58
N SER A 56 4.82 8.35 13.32
CA SER A 56 5.31 8.47 14.68
C SER A 56 4.75 7.25 15.41
N ALA A 57 5.59 6.29 15.71
CA ALA A 57 5.25 5.18 16.56
C ALA A 57 6.03 5.33 17.85
N GLY A 58 5.97 4.34 18.70
CA GLY A 58 6.88 4.27 19.81
C GLY A 58 6.70 2.99 20.57
N GLU A 59 7.59 2.81 21.53
CA GLU A 59 7.56 1.67 22.42
C GLU A 59 7.07 2.16 23.78
N LEU A 60 6.06 1.49 24.30
CA LEU A 60 5.66 1.62 25.69
C LEU A 60 6.50 0.64 26.52
N THR A 61 7.06 1.10 27.62
CA THR A 61 7.78 0.26 28.58
C THR A 61 7.15 0.37 29.95
N VAL A 62 6.79 -0.77 30.54
CA VAL A 62 6.32 -0.89 31.92
C VAL A 62 7.17 -1.96 32.61
N GLY A 63 8.03 -1.54 33.55
CA GLY A 63 9.00 -2.46 34.14
C GLY A 63 10.00 -3.01 33.09
N PHE A 64 9.93 -4.31 32.81
CA PHE A 64 10.75 -4.98 31.78
C PHE A 64 9.94 -5.34 30.52
N ASP A 65 8.64 -5.08 30.52
CA ASP A 65 7.76 -5.42 29.41
C ASP A 65 7.70 -4.27 28.40
N GLN A 66 7.73 -4.62 27.12
CA GLN A 66 7.66 -3.69 25.99
C GLN A 66 6.38 -3.95 25.19
N PHE A 67 5.70 -2.88 24.79
CA PHE A 67 4.46 -2.94 24.02
C PHE A 67 4.53 -1.99 22.82
N ASP A 68 4.07 -2.48 21.67
CA ASP A 68 3.99 -1.71 20.44
C ASP A 68 2.88 -0.65 20.55
N ALA A 69 3.21 0.59 20.19
CA ALA A 69 2.24 1.68 20.17
C ALA A 69 2.40 2.57 18.94
N ILE A 70 1.27 3.07 18.43
CA ILE A 70 1.24 4.00 17.30
C ILE A 70 0.78 5.37 17.81
N VAL A 71 1.45 6.46 17.44
CA VAL A 71 0.96 7.80 17.75
C VAL A 71 -0.26 8.07 16.89
N MET A 72 -1.35 8.47 17.52
CA MET A 72 -2.60 8.77 16.82
C MET A 72 -2.42 9.97 15.89
N SER A 73 -2.95 9.90 14.68
CA SER A 73 -2.87 10.98 13.70
C SER A 73 -3.47 12.27 14.27
N GLY A 74 -2.73 13.38 14.20
CA GLY A 74 -3.11 14.66 14.80
C GLY A 74 -2.68 14.85 16.26
N SER A 75 -2.19 13.79 16.92
CA SER A 75 -1.64 13.86 18.28
C SER A 75 -0.16 14.30 18.27
N PRO A 76 0.30 15.06 19.28
CA PRO A 76 1.72 15.38 19.38
C PRO A 76 2.56 14.14 19.68
N ALA A 77 3.46 13.79 18.76
CA ALA A 77 4.47 12.75 18.95
C ALA A 77 5.53 13.20 19.97
N ARG A 78 5.27 12.97 21.26
CA ARG A 78 6.17 13.35 22.36
C ARG A 78 6.29 12.21 23.35
N ARG A 79 7.50 12.10 23.92
CA ARG A 79 7.80 11.26 25.06
C ARG A 79 6.89 11.61 26.24
N PHE A 80 6.42 10.60 26.96
CA PHE A 80 5.75 10.77 28.25
C PHE A 80 6.20 9.69 29.23
N VAL A 81 6.14 10.02 30.52
CA VAL A 81 6.41 9.10 31.63
C VAL A 81 5.41 9.42 32.74
N GLY A 82 4.74 8.41 33.28
CA GLY A 82 3.84 8.58 34.41
C GLY A 82 3.17 7.28 34.81
N ASN A 83 2.50 7.29 35.97
CA ASN A 83 1.78 6.11 36.44
C ASN A 83 0.53 5.85 35.59
N LEU A 84 0.28 4.58 35.29
CA LEU A 84 -0.87 4.15 34.52
C LEU A 84 -2.14 4.21 35.37
N ALA A 85 -3.22 4.79 34.83
CA ALA A 85 -4.52 4.89 35.49
C ALA A 85 -5.62 4.47 34.53
N ASN A 86 -6.55 3.65 35.01
CA ASN A 86 -7.68 3.21 34.20
C ASN A 86 -8.69 4.35 34.03
N CYS A 87 -9.12 4.59 32.80
CA CYS A 87 -10.25 5.48 32.49
C CYS A 87 -11.37 4.76 31.68
N ASP A 88 -11.40 3.43 31.70
CA ASP A 88 -12.46 2.64 31.06
C ASP A 88 -12.71 3.10 29.61
N LEU A 89 -13.95 3.49 29.26
CA LEU A 89 -14.29 4.00 27.93
C LEU A 89 -14.06 5.51 27.76
N ALA A 90 -13.68 6.23 28.81
CA ALA A 90 -13.54 7.70 28.84
C ALA A 90 -14.77 8.43 28.25
N GLN A 91 -15.99 8.01 28.62
CA GLN A 91 -17.25 8.64 28.18
C GLN A 91 -17.53 9.97 28.89
N SER A 92 -16.83 10.24 29.99
CA SER A 92 -16.83 11.48 30.75
C SER A 92 -15.41 11.72 31.30
N THR A 93 -15.19 12.88 31.94
CA THR A 93 -13.92 13.21 32.60
C THR A 93 -13.40 12.05 33.45
N CYS A 94 -12.18 11.62 33.17
CA CYS A 94 -11.53 10.52 33.86
C CYS A 94 -11.29 10.87 35.34
N PRO A 95 -11.79 10.08 36.31
CA PRO A 95 -11.48 10.30 37.72
C PRO A 95 -10.06 9.84 38.05
N ASP A 96 -9.42 10.48 39.04
CA ASP A 96 -8.14 10.05 39.62
C ASP A 96 -6.95 9.91 38.66
N VAL A 97 -6.97 10.64 37.52
CA VAL A 97 -5.89 10.62 36.52
C VAL A 97 -4.97 11.85 36.55
N ASP A 98 -5.12 12.75 37.52
CA ASP A 98 -4.28 13.95 37.61
C ASP A 98 -2.78 13.59 37.69
N GLY A 99 -1.99 14.07 36.73
CA GLY A 99 -0.57 13.74 36.59
C GLY A 99 -0.26 12.33 36.08
N LYS A 100 -1.26 11.55 35.64
CA LYS A 100 -1.14 10.13 35.26
C LYS A 100 -1.39 9.90 33.76
N VAL A 101 -1.02 8.72 33.28
CA VAL A 101 -1.30 8.26 31.92
C VAL A 101 -2.61 7.48 31.91
N CYS A 102 -3.59 7.94 31.14
CA CYS A 102 -4.89 7.28 31.05
C CYS A 102 -4.80 6.05 30.13
N LEU A 103 -5.16 4.88 30.64
CA LEU A 103 -5.46 3.69 29.84
C LEU A 103 -6.94 3.66 29.53
N ILE A 104 -7.29 3.61 28.24
CA ILE A 104 -8.67 3.78 27.76
C ILE A 104 -9.00 2.67 26.77
N THR A 105 -10.11 1.98 26.97
CA THR A 105 -10.66 1.02 26.02
C THR A 105 -11.37 1.76 24.88
N ARG A 106 -11.18 1.30 23.64
CA ARG A 106 -11.98 1.76 22.49
C ARG A 106 -13.47 1.46 22.70
N GLY A 107 -14.32 2.37 22.24
CA GLY A 107 -15.79 2.27 22.36
C GLY A 107 -16.48 3.24 21.41
N ASP A 108 -17.75 3.55 21.68
CA ASP A 108 -18.62 4.31 20.76
C ASP A 108 -18.29 5.80 20.66
N ASN A 109 -17.65 6.39 21.68
CA ASN A 109 -17.21 7.78 21.67
C ASN A 109 -15.93 7.96 20.83
N THR A 110 -15.79 9.15 20.26
CA THR A 110 -14.68 9.48 19.37
C THR A 110 -13.34 9.48 20.10
N PHE A 111 -12.24 9.29 19.38
CA PHE A 111 -10.90 9.36 19.96
C PHE A 111 -10.58 10.75 20.53
N ALA A 112 -11.04 11.81 19.86
CA ALA A 112 -10.93 13.19 20.34
C ALA A 112 -11.62 13.39 21.70
N GLU A 113 -12.83 12.84 21.88
CA GLU A 113 -13.54 12.90 23.17
C GLU A 113 -12.81 12.12 24.26
N LYS A 114 -12.28 10.93 23.96
CA LYS A 114 -11.51 10.13 24.92
C LYS A 114 -10.28 10.89 25.43
N VAL A 115 -9.50 11.46 24.51
CA VAL A 115 -8.31 12.25 24.85
C VAL A 115 -8.69 13.52 25.62
N SER A 116 -9.78 14.19 25.22
CA SER A 116 -10.28 15.38 25.91
C SER A 116 -10.72 15.07 27.35
N ASN A 117 -11.37 13.93 27.57
CA ASN A 117 -11.82 13.50 28.90
C ASN A 117 -10.67 13.10 29.82
N CYS A 118 -9.60 12.50 29.27
CA CYS A 118 -8.35 12.27 30.00
C CYS A 118 -7.68 13.59 30.40
N ALA A 119 -7.51 14.51 29.44
CA ALA A 119 -6.91 15.81 29.70
C ALA A 119 -7.72 16.63 30.72
N ALA A 120 -9.05 16.58 30.65
CA ALA A 120 -9.94 17.27 31.60
C ALA A 120 -9.79 16.74 33.04
N GLY A 121 -9.41 15.47 33.20
CA GLY A 121 -9.10 14.85 34.49
C GLY A 121 -7.70 15.17 35.02
N GLY A 122 -6.90 15.93 34.28
CA GLY A 122 -5.48 16.22 34.60
C GLY A 122 -4.50 15.18 34.06
N GLY A 123 -4.96 14.24 33.21
CA GLY A 123 -4.11 13.23 32.59
C GLY A 123 -3.06 13.85 31.66
N ILE A 124 -1.85 13.30 31.69
CA ILE A 124 -0.70 13.83 30.94
C ILE A 124 -0.49 13.17 29.58
N ALA A 125 -1.06 11.99 29.37
CA ALA A 125 -1.08 11.26 28.11
C ALA A 125 -2.23 10.23 28.10
N ALA A 126 -2.64 9.79 26.90
CA ALA A 126 -3.67 8.77 26.72
C ALA A 126 -3.14 7.58 25.91
N ILE A 127 -3.37 6.36 26.42
CA ILE A 127 -3.14 5.09 25.72
C ILE A 127 -4.51 4.49 25.44
N ILE A 128 -4.88 4.38 24.17
CA ILE A 128 -6.18 3.83 23.75
C ILE A 128 -5.98 2.44 23.16
N PHE A 129 -6.52 1.41 23.79
CA PHE A 129 -6.39 0.04 23.29
C PHE A 129 -7.62 -0.44 22.55
N ASN A 130 -7.38 -1.26 21.52
CA ASN A 130 -8.44 -1.73 20.64
C ASN A 130 -9.42 -2.63 21.39
N ASN A 131 -10.69 -2.59 21.00
CA ASN A 131 -11.73 -3.50 21.49
C ASN A 131 -12.02 -4.63 20.48
N THR A 132 -11.25 -4.68 19.39
CA THR A 132 -11.20 -5.75 18.39
C THR A 132 -9.75 -6.23 18.29
N PHE A 133 -9.55 -7.45 17.81
CA PHE A 133 -8.21 -8.01 17.64
C PHE A 133 -7.29 -7.11 16.79
N GLY A 134 -6.08 -6.85 17.30
CA GLY A 134 -4.98 -6.19 16.60
C GLY A 134 -4.79 -4.69 16.92
N LEU A 135 -3.67 -4.15 16.45
CA LEU A 135 -3.35 -2.71 16.48
C LEU A 135 -4.29 -1.91 15.56
N PHE A 136 -4.43 -0.60 15.82
CA PHE A 136 -5.24 0.29 14.99
C PHE A 136 -4.63 1.69 14.91
N GLN A 137 -4.90 2.40 13.82
CA GLN A 137 -4.61 3.83 13.69
C GLN A 137 -5.87 4.65 13.96
N GLY A 138 -5.78 5.61 14.88
CA GLY A 138 -6.88 6.54 15.18
C GLY A 138 -6.52 7.98 14.85
N ILE A 139 -7.53 8.80 14.56
CA ILE A 139 -7.39 10.23 14.25
C ILE A 139 -7.96 11.03 15.42
N VAL A 140 -7.21 12.03 15.88
CA VAL A 140 -7.67 13.10 16.77
C VAL A 140 -7.69 14.41 16.01
N ASP A 141 -8.69 15.23 16.25
CA ASP A 141 -8.87 16.49 15.53
C ASP A 141 -7.96 17.62 16.05
N ALA A 142 -7.95 18.74 15.34
CA ALA A 142 -7.10 19.88 15.66
C ALA A 142 -7.46 20.55 16.99
N ASP A 143 -8.72 20.42 17.44
CA ASP A 143 -9.29 21.05 18.64
C ASP A 143 -9.08 20.21 19.91
N THR A 144 -8.67 18.94 19.76
CA THR A 144 -8.33 18.04 20.87
C THR A 144 -7.16 18.61 21.70
N PRO A 145 -7.23 18.59 23.04
CA PRO A 145 -6.14 18.99 23.91
C PRO A 145 -4.82 18.31 23.55
N ARG A 146 -3.74 19.09 23.53
CA ARG A 146 -2.40 18.64 23.11
C ARG A 146 -1.70 17.82 24.21
N ILE A 147 -2.32 16.76 24.72
CA ILE A 147 -1.62 15.67 25.42
C ILE A 147 -1.26 14.58 24.40
N PRO A 148 -0.12 13.86 24.54
CA PRO A 148 0.21 12.75 23.66
C PRO A 148 -0.85 11.64 23.77
N ALA A 149 -1.20 11.07 22.63
CA ALA A 149 -2.18 10.00 22.52
C ALA A 149 -1.65 8.91 21.59
N VAL A 150 -1.66 7.67 22.07
CA VAL A 150 -1.17 6.50 21.34
C VAL A 150 -2.21 5.39 21.32
N SER A 151 -2.22 4.59 20.27
CA SER A 151 -3.05 3.40 20.13
C SER A 151 -2.24 2.11 20.28
N ILE A 152 -2.83 1.11 20.93
CA ILE A 152 -2.24 -0.22 21.13
C ILE A 152 -3.26 -1.33 20.83
N SER A 153 -2.78 -2.57 20.73
CA SER A 153 -3.62 -3.73 20.45
C SER A 153 -4.56 -4.04 21.62
N ASP A 154 -5.59 -4.83 21.37
CA ASP A 154 -6.46 -5.40 22.40
C ASP A 154 -5.70 -6.26 23.41
N THR A 155 -4.74 -7.06 22.95
CA THR A 155 -3.93 -7.94 23.80
C THR A 155 -3.01 -7.16 24.72
N ASP A 156 -2.33 -6.14 24.18
CA ASP A 156 -1.41 -5.31 24.97
C ASP A 156 -2.17 -4.44 25.96
N GLY A 157 -3.30 -3.88 25.55
CA GLY A 157 -4.18 -3.12 26.44
C GLY A 157 -4.73 -3.96 27.58
N SER A 158 -5.10 -5.21 27.31
CA SER A 158 -5.54 -6.15 28.34
C SER A 158 -4.42 -6.46 29.33
N ALA A 159 -3.17 -6.63 28.85
CA ALA A 159 -2.01 -6.82 29.73
C ALA A 159 -1.72 -5.58 30.58
N LEU A 160 -1.86 -4.37 30.01
CA LEU A 160 -1.68 -3.12 30.75
C LEU A 160 -2.71 -2.91 31.87
N LEU A 161 -3.91 -3.51 31.79
CA LEU A 161 -4.88 -3.47 32.90
C LEU A 161 -4.37 -4.17 34.16
N ASP A 162 -3.51 -5.18 34.02
CA ASP A 162 -2.89 -5.87 35.17
C ASP A 162 -1.71 -5.07 35.75
N LEU A 163 -1.29 -3.99 35.08
CA LEU A 163 -0.14 -3.15 35.44
C LEU A 163 -0.55 -1.74 35.92
N LEU A 164 -1.83 -1.52 36.21
CA LEU A 164 -2.32 -0.23 36.71
C LEU A 164 -1.56 0.23 37.96
N GLY A 165 -1.27 1.53 38.02
CA GLY A 165 -0.49 2.17 39.07
C GLY A 165 1.03 2.10 38.88
N GLN A 166 1.53 1.27 37.96
CA GLN A 166 2.96 1.25 37.61
C GLN A 166 3.33 2.39 36.68
N GLU A 167 4.60 2.79 36.69
CA GLU A 167 5.12 3.82 35.79
C GLU A 167 5.25 3.24 34.38
N VAL A 168 4.57 3.88 33.42
CA VAL A 168 4.76 3.64 31.99
C VAL A 168 5.58 4.76 31.40
N SER A 169 6.51 4.40 30.53
CA SER A 169 7.24 5.34 29.69
C SER A 169 6.95 5.06 28.22
N PHE A 170 6.88 6.11 27.41
CA PHE A 170 6.74 6.03 25.97
C PHE A 170 7.89 6.77 25.31
N GLU A 171 8.66 6.07 24.49
CA GLU A 171 9.69 6.69 23.66
C GLU A 171 9.20 6.77 22.21
N VAL A 172 9.24 7.97 21.63
CA VAL A 172 8.87 8.18 20.23
C VAL A 172 9.92 7.55 19.35
N THR A 173 9.52 6.61 18.51
CA THR A 173 10.34 6.04 17.45
C THR A 173 9.70 6.37 16.10
N SER A 174 10.51 6.64 15.09
CA SER A 174 9.99 6.65 13.71
C SER A 174 9.87 5.20 13.26
N ARG A 175 8.66 4.65 13.21
CA ARG A 175 8.43 3.34 12.60
C ARG A 175 8.05 3.58 11.14
N ARG A 176 8.94 3.19 10.24
CA ARG A 176 8.59 3.12 8.82
C ARG A 176 7.58 1.99 8.65
N ALA A 177 6.59 2.21 7.79
CA ALA A 177 5.64 1.17 7.46
C ALA A 177 6.38 -0.04 6.88
N SER A 178 6.03 -1.23 7.36
CA SER A 178 6.53 -2.50 6.82
C SER A 178 5.63 -3.05 5.69
N ARG A 179 4.78 -2.18 5.12
CA ARG A 179 3.80 -2.52 4.08
C ARG A 179 3.72 -1.40 3.06
N SER A 180 3.48 -1.77 1.81
CA SER A 180 3.15 -0.86 0.72
C SER A 180 1.65 -0.88 0.41
N PHE A 181 1.13 0.24 -0.07
CA PHE A 181 -0.23 0.29 -0.65
C PHE A 181 -0.21 0.12 -2.18
N CYS A 182 0.91 0.43 -2.82
CA CYS A 182 1.16 0.22 -4.24
C CYS A 182 2.64 -0.11 -4.51
N GLY A 183 2.90 -0.69 -5.67
CA GLY A 183 4.22 -0.85 -6.26
C GLY A 183 4.61 0.28 -7.21
N GLY A 184 5.82 0.18 -7.73
CA GLY A 184 6.39 1.06 -8.72
C GLY A 184 7.72 0.52 -9.24
N SER A 185 8.37 1.28 -10.12
CA SER A 185 9.68 0.92 -10.66
C SER A 185 10.60 2.12 -10.77
N TYR A 186 11.84 1.96 -10.31
CA TYR A 186 12.88 2.96 -10.45
C TYR A 186 13.43 3.00 -11.88
N ILE A 187 13.15 4.10 -12.58
CA ILE A 187 13.53 4.31 -13.98
C ILE A 187 14.75 5.23 -14.15
N GLY A 188 15.43 5.57 -13.05
CA GLY A 188 16.70 6.31 -13.03
C GLY A 188 16.62 7.73 -12.47
N GLY A 189 17.76 8.24 -12.02
CA GLY A 189 17.89 9.54 -11.37
C GLY A 189 17.04 9.61 -10.11
N LYS A 190 15.99 10.44 -10.13
CA LYS A 190 15.04 10.62 -9.01
C LYS A 190 13.64 10.11 -9.33
N TRP A 191 13.47 9.27 -10.34
CA TRP A 191 12.16 8.99 -10.91
C TRP A 191 11.68 7.56 -10.65
N ILE A 192 10.46 7.48 -10.13
CA ILE A 192 9.67 6.25 -10.00
C ILE A 192 8.52 6.31 -10.99
N LEU A 193 8.33 5.23 -11.74
CA LEU A 193 7.14 4.97 -12.56
C LEU A 193 6.13 4.15 -11.74
N THR A 194 4.87 4.59 -11.71
CA THR A 194 3.77 3.90 -11.02
C THR A 194 2.43 4.19 -11.71
N ALA A 195 1.34 3.62 -11.22
CA ALA A 195 -0.01 3.88 -11.70
C ALA A 195 -0.54 5.21 -11.14
N ALA A 196 -1.36 5.93 -11.90
CA ALA A 196 -1.95 7.18 -11.43
C ALA A 196 -2.92 6.98 -10.27
N HIS A 197 -3.72 5.91 -10.29
CA HIS A 197 -4.68 5.61 -9.23
C HIS A 197 -4.03 5.35 -7.87
N CYS A 198 -2.73 5.03 -7.83
CA CYS A 198 -1.96 4.89 -6.58
C CYS A 198 -1.70 6.23 -5.89
N VAL A 199 -1.78 7.34 -6.62
CA VAL A 199 -1.38 8.68 -6.16
C VAL A 199 -2.46 9.72 -6.44
N THR A 200 -3.70 9.27 -6.65
CA THR A 200 -4.87 10.12 -6.81
C THR A 200 -6.03 9.56 -6.01
N ASP A 201 -6.87 10.45 -5.50
CA ASP A 201 -8.15 10.08 -4.90
C ASP A 201 -9.24 10.06 -5.99
N ALA A 202 -9.87 8.90 -6.20
CA ALA A 202 -10.88 8.74 -7.25
C ALA A 202 -12.21 9.45 -6.95
N GLU A 203 -12.54 9.64 -5.66
CA GLU A 203 -13.77 10.33 -5.24
C GLU A 203 -13.61 11.85 -5.38
N LEU A 204 -12.48 12.38 -4.92
CA LEU A 204 -12.14 13.80 -4.97
C LEU A 204 -11.63 14.23 -6.35
N LYS A 205 -11.12 13.29 -7.15
CA LYS A 205 -10.44 13.52 -8.44
C LYS A 205 -9.23 14.44 -8.31
N GLU A 206 -8.49 14.27 -7.22
CA GLU A 206 -7.34 15.09 -6.86
C GLU A 206 -6.08 14.23 -6.76
N ILE A 207 -4.92 14.86 -6.99
CA ILE A 207 -3.62 14.24 -6.76
C ILE A 207 -3.34 14.26 -5.26
N SER A 208 -2.87 13.14 -4.72
CA SER A 208 -2.47 13.03 -3.31
C SER A 208 -1.37 14.03 -2.96
N ASP A 209 -1.28 14.43 -1.69
CA ASP A 209 -0.17 15.24 -1.21
C ASP A 209 1.15 14.41 -1.25
N PRO A 210 2.22 14.86 -1.94
CA PRO A 210 3.51 14.18 -1.93
C PRO A 210 4.03 13.84 -0.52
N ALA A 211 3.73 14.67 0.49
CA ALA A 211 4.15 14.46 1.87
C ALA A 211 3.51 13.22 2.53
N THR A 212 2.46 12.65 1.93
CA THR A 212 1.82 11.42 2.43
C THR A 212 2.38 10.16 1.76
N ILE A 213 3.51 10.25 1.05
CA ILE A 213 4.11 9.10 0.36
C ILE A 213 5.62 9.07 0.59
N GLU A 214 6.09 7.93 1.08
CA GLU A 214 7.50 7.53 1.03
C GLU A 214 7.66 6.38 0.04
N VAL A 215 8.83 6.28 -0.60
CA VAL A 215 9.13 5.18 -1.50
C VAL A 215 10.33 4.41 -0.97
N ASN A 216 10.20 3.10 -0.79
CA ASN A 216 11.32 2.19 -0.60
C ASN A 216 11.76 1.66 -1.97
N ILE A 217 13.05 1.80 -2.31
CA ILE A 217 13.60 1.31 -3.57
C ILE A 217 14.57 0.16 -3.30
N GLY A 218 14.30 -1.00 -3.91
CA GLY A 218 15.20 -2.15 -3.92
C GLY A 218 15.23 -2.99 -2.64
N GLY A 219 14.47 -2.62 -1.60
CA GLY A 219 14.28 -3.49 -0.45
C GLY A 219 13.52 -4.75 -0.86
N HIS A 220 13.95 -5.93 -0.40
CA HIS A 220 13.27 -7.20 -0.66
C HIS A 220 12.24 -7.50 0.44
N ASP A 221 12.58 -7.23 1.70
CA ASP A 221 11.66 -7.28 2.84
C ASP A 221 11.50 -5.88 3.47
N LEU A 222 10.30 -5.30 3.37
CA LEU A 222 10.00 -3.97 3.93
C LEU A 222 10.09 -3.92 5.46
N ALA A 223 10.20 -5.06 6.15
CA ALA A 223 10.45 -5.08 7.59
C ALA A 223 11.93 -4.81 7.94
N THR A 224 12.86 -5.08 7.03
CA THR A 224 14.31 -5.01 7.30
C THR A 224 15.09 -4.11 6.35
N ASP A 225 14.68 -4.03 5.09
CA ASP A 225 15.49 -3.47 4.01
C ASP A 225 15.08 -2.01 3.73
N LEU A 226 15.43 -1.11 4.66
CA LEU A 226 14.94 0.28 4.70
C LEU A 226 15.99 1.33 4.30
N ASP A 227 17.08 0.92 3.65
CA ASP A 227 18.23 1.79 3.35
C ASP A 227 17.92 2.88 2.31
N ASN A 228 16.97 2.61 1.40
CA ASN A 228 16.56 3.50 0.32
C ASN A 228 15.08 3.92 0.46
N VAL A 229 14.66 4.26 1.67
CA VAL A 229 13.36 4.93 1.89
C VAL A 229 13.53 6.43 1.70
N ILE A 230 12.85 6.98 0.70
CA ILE A 230 13.00 8.36 0.23
C ILE A 230 11.63 9.02 0.08
N ALA A 231 11.50 10.24 0.59
CA ALA A 231 10.28 11.04 0.45
C ALA A 231 10.04 11.48 -1.00
N VAL A 232 8.76 11.64 -1.35
CA VAL A 232 8.33 12.16 -2.65
C VAL A 232 8.34 13.68 -2.63
N LYS A 233 9.02 14.28 -3.60
CA LYS A 233 9.10 15.72 -3.80
C LYS A 233 7.95 16.25 -4.67
N ARG A 234 7.61 15.54 -5.74
CA ARG A 234 6.47 15.88 -6.61
C ARG A 234 5.87 14.65 -7.26
N ILE A 235 4.58 14.77 -7.58
CA ILE A 235 3.79 13.76 -8.29
C ILE A 235 3.36 14.36 -9.63
N GLU A 236 3.61 13.65 -10.72
CA GLU A 236 3.26 14.02 -12.08
C GLU A 236 2.34 12.95 -12.67
N VAL A 237 1.03 13.19 -12.61
CA VAL A 237 0.02 12.31 -13.20
C VAL A 237 -0.11 12.58 -14.69
N HIS A 238 -0.32 11.52 -15.49
CA HIS A 238 -0.58 11.64 -16.91
C HIS A 238 -1.73 12.64 -17.18
N GLN A 239 -1.52 13.60 -18.10
CA GLN A 239 -2.47 14.70 -18.31
C GLN A 239 -3.86 14.24 -18.79
N ASP A 240 -3.89 13.16 -19.59
CA ASP A 240 -5.12 12.52 -20.04
C ASP A 240 -5.57 11.34 -19.15
N TYR A 241 -5.10 11.27 -17.90
CA TYR A 241 -5.58 10.27 -16.94
C TYR A 241 -7.10 10.44 -16.73
N ASN A 242 -7.83 9.33 -16.82
CA ASN A 242 -9.27 9.33 -16.70
C ASN A 242 -9.71 8.42 -15.56
N PHE A 243 -10.31 9.02 -14.51
CA PHE A 243 -10.91 8.37 -13.34
C PHE A 243 -12.14 7.46 -13.65
N LYS A 244 -12.36 7.08 -14.91
CA LYS A 244 -13.38 6.11 -15.30
C LYS A 244 -13.02 4.72 -14.78
N VAL A 245 -14.01 3.83 -14.79
CA VAL A 245 -13.80 2.40 -14.58
C VAL A 245 -14.13 1.69 -15.90
N PRO A 246 -13.14 1.07 -16.57
CA PRO A 246 -11.72 1.05 -16.23
C PRO A 246 -11.00 2.40 -16.45
N PRO A 247 -9.88 2.64 -15.74
CA PRO A 247 -9.12 3.87 -15.90
C PRO A 247 -8.36 3.90 -17.22
N ILE A 248 -8.20 5.09 -17.80
CA ILE A 248 -7.43 5.31 -19.05
C ILE A 248 -6.21 6.15 -18.73
N ASN A 249 -5.07 5.83 -19.35
CA ASN A 249 -3.78 6.50 -19.12
C ASN A 249 -3.37 6.51 -17.64
N ASP A 250 -3.56 5.38 -16.96
CA ASP A 250 -3.30 5.19 -15.52
C ASP A 250 -1.80 5.10 -15.21
N LEU A 251 -1.12 6.23 -15.38
CA LEU A 251 0.33 6.34 -15.30
C LEU A 251 0.71 7.63 -14.56
N ALA A 252 1.67 7.53 -13.65
CA ALA A 252 2.25 8.66 -12.95
C ALA A 252 3.76 8.50 -12.77
N LEU A 253 4.45 9.63 -12.61
CA LEU A 253 5.83 9.69 -12.15
C LEU A 253 5.91 10.34 -10.77
N LEU A 254 6.77 9.79 -9.93
CA LEU A 254 7.16 10.41 -8.66
C LEU A 254 8.61 10.91 -8.78
N GLU A 255 8.84 12.20 -8.54
CA GLU A 255 10.19 12.71 -8.31
C GLU A 255 10.51 12.55 -6.81
N LEU A 256 11.60 11.86 -6.50
CA LEU A 256 12.14 11.69 -5.16
C LEU A 256 12.94 12.91 -4.71
N GLU A 257 13.06 13.13 -3.40
CA GLU A 257 13.92 14.19 -2.85
C GLU A 257 15.42 13.97 -3.15
N SER A 258 15.85 12.70 -3.15
CA SER A 258 17.22 12.28 -3.45
C SER A 258 17.25 11.05 -4.36
N GLU A 259 18.38 10.81 -5.03
CA GLU A 259 18.59 9.58 -5.80
C GLU A 259 18.82 8.39 -4.84
N PRO A 260 18.30 7.19 -5.16
CA PRO A 260 18.57 5.98 -4.38
C PRO A 260 20.02 5.53 -4.54
N LYS A 261 20.60 4.95 -3.48
CA LYS A 261 22.00 4.53 -3.44
C LYS A 261 22.14 3.07 -3.86
N GLY A 262 23.07 2.81 -4.78
CA GLY A 262 23.47 1.44 -5.12
C GLY A 262 22.39 0.62 -5.83
N VAL A 263 21.40 1.28 -6.43
CA VAL A 263 20.29 0.63 -7.15
C VAL A 263 20.39 0.92 -8.65
N ALA A 264 20.30 -0.12 -9.48
CA ALA A 264 20.18 0.01 -10.93
C ALA A 264 18.74 0.36 -11.35
N SER A 265 18.61 1.23 -12.35
CA SER A 265 17.31 1.53 -12.97
C SER A 265 16.91 0.46 -13.98
N VAL A 266 15.61 0.28 -14.18
CA VAL A 266 15.08 -0.58 -15.25
C VAL A 266 14.69 0.24 -16.48
N ALA A 267 14.90 -0.33 -17.67
CA ALA A 267 14.56 0.30 -18.94
C ALA A 267 13.12 -0.02 -19.37
N LEU A 268 12.57 0.80 -20.26
CA LEU A 268 11.25 0.56 -20.87
C LEU A 268 11.39 -0.33 -22.10
N ALA A 269 10.43 -1.23 -22.29
CA ALA A 269 10.29 -2.00 -23.50
C ALA A 269 9.78 -1.12 -24.64
N SER A 270 10.18 -1.43 -25.87
CA SER A 270 9.58 -0.80 -27.04
C SER A 270 8.25 -1.47 -27.40
N ARG A 271 7.33 -0.73 -28.01
CA ARG A 271 6.09 -1.30 -28.56
C ARG A 271 6.36 -2.43 -29.56
N ALA A 272 7.46 -2.34 -30.32
CA ALA A 272 7.86 -3.38 -31.27
C ALA A 272 8.26 -4.69 -30.56
N LEU A 273 9.01 -4.59 -29.47
CA LEU A 273 9.36 -5.74 -28.62
C LEU A 273 8.11 -6.38 -28.04
N LEU A 274 7.21 -5.57 -27.46
CA LEU A 274 5.95 -6.06 -26.91
C LEU A 274 5.13 -6.83 -27.96
N ASN A 275 4.91 -6.23 -29.13
CA ASN A 275 4.14 -6.86 -30.21
C ASN A 275 4.80 -8.17 -30.69
N LEU A 276 6.13 -8.21 -30.77
CA LEU A 276 6.87 -9.43 -31.12
C LEU A 276 6.61 -10.53 -30.07
N GLN A 277 6.78 -10.22 -28.79
CA GLN A 277 6.61 -11.21 -27.72
C GLN A 277 5.16 -11.71 -27.58
N ILE A 278 4.17 -10.84 -27.80
CA ILE A 278 2.75 -11.25 -27.91
C ILE A 278 2.58 -12.24 -29.07
N SER A 279 3.15 -11.95 -30.25
CA SER A 279 2.99 -12.81 -31.43
C SER A 279 3.68 -14.17 -31.30
N GLU A 280 4.71 -14.25 -30.46
CA GLU A 280 5.45 -15.48 -30.14
C GLU A 280 4.81 -16.24 -28.96
N GLY A 281 3.79 -15.68 -28.31
CA GLY A 281 3.15 -16.27 -27.14
C GLY A 281 4.09 -16.39 -25.94
N ARG A 282 5.00 -15.43 -25.75
CA ARG A 282 5.90 -15.42 -24.59
C ARG A 282 5.15 -15.06 -23.30
N ASN A 283 5.77 -15.41 -22.18
CA ASN A 283 5.34 -14.93 -20.87
C ASN A 283 6.03 -13.60 -20.53
N ALA A 284 5.41 -12.88 -19.61
CA ALA A 284 5.93 -11.70 -18.96
C ALA A 284 5.91 -11.90 -17.44
N THR A 285 6.85 -11.27 -16.75
CA THR A 285 6.98 -11.36 -15.29
C THR A 285 6.24 -10.22 -14.63
N ALA A 286 5.30 -10.50 -13.73
CA ALA A 286 4.74 -9.51 -12.81
C ALA A 286 5.38 -9.67 -11.43
N ILE A 287 5.64 -8.54 -10.77
CA ILE A 287 6.36 -8.52 -9.48
C ILE A 287 5.69 -7.54 -8.52
N GLY A 288 5.53 -7.94 -7.26
CA GLY A 288 4.93 -7.07 -6.25
C GLY A 288 4.84 -7.68 -4.86
N ARG A 289 4.03 -7.04 -4.02
CA ARG A 289 3.87 -7.29 -2.57
C ARG A 289 2.41 -7.37 -2.14
N GLY A 290 1.53 -7.54 -3.11
CA GLY A 290 0.09 -7.59 -2.88
C GLY A 290 -0.32 -8.83 -2.10
N LEU A 291 -1.64 -8.95 -1.90
CA LEU A 291 -2.22 -10.08 -1.19
C LEU A 291 -1.83 -11.41 -1.83
N GLN A 292 -1.42 -12.37 -1.00
CA GLN A 292 -1.01 -13.71 -1.41
C GLN A 292 -2.10 -14.77 -1.17
N ASP A 293 -3.12 -14.42 -0.38
CA ASP A 293 -4.18 -15.32 0.06
C ASP A 293 -5.32 -15.43 -0.99
N ILE A 294 -5.91 -16.62 -1.07
CA ILE A 294 -7.12 -16.90 -1.85
C ILE A 294 -8.35 -16.44 -1.04
N PHE A 295 -9.23 -15.65 -1.64
CA PHE A 295 -10.53 -15.30 -1.05
C PHE A 295 -11.67 -15.73 -1.97
N GLU A 296 -12.76 -16.23 -1.38
CA GLU A 296 -13.99 -16.51 -2.12
C GLU A 296 -14.88 -15.25 -2.26
N LEU A 297 -15.61 -15.15 -3.37
CA LEU A 297 -16.59 -14.10 -3.64
C LEU A 297 -17.63 -14.02 -2.50
N GLY A 298 -17.57 -12.95 -1.70
CA GLY A 298 -18.43 -12.76 -0.53
C GLY A 298 -17.74 -12.98 0.81
N GLU A 299 -16.49 -13.44 0.82
CA GLU A 299 -15.64 -13.42 2.01
C GLU A 299 -15.09 -12.01 2.27
N THR A 300 -14.93 -11.66 3.55
CA THR A 300 -14.17 -10.47 3.93
C THR A 300 -12.71 -10.74 3.65
N LEU A 301 -12.01 -9.85 2.93
CA LEU A 301 -10.55 -9.89 2.77
C LEU A 301 -9.91 -9.96 4.16
N ARG A 302 -9.30 -11.10 4.51
CA ARG A 302 -8.69 -11.37 5.82
C ARG A 302 -7.17 -11.58 5.76
N GLY A 303 -6.57 -11.39 4.59
CA GLY A 303 -5.12 -11.49 4.39
C GLY A 303 -4.44 -10.14 4.55
N SER A 304 -3.21 -10.15 5.06
CA SER A 304 -2.35 -8.97 5.07
C SER A 304 -1.48 -8.96 3.82
N THR A 305 -1.25 -7.78 3.25
CA THR A 305 -0.15 -7.62 2.28
C THR A 305 1.16 -8.06 2.94
N THR A 306 2.05 -8.64 2.14
CA THR A 306 3.32 -9.17 2.63
C THR A 306 4.40 -8.10 2.59
N SER A 307 5.32 -8.12 3.55
CA SER A 307 6.51 -7.27 3.49
C SER A 307 7.52 -7.74 2.45
N ARG A 308 7.39 -8.98 1.94
CA ARG A 308 8.34 -9.66 1.04
C ARG A 308 7.88 -9.65 -0.43
N LEU A 309 8.84 -9.78 -1.34
CA LEU A 309 8.60 -9.57 -2.77
C LEU A 309 8.30 -10.92 -3.43
N PHE A 310 7.28 -10.95 -4.26
CA PHE A 310 6.85 -12.13 -4.99
C PHE A 310 6.82 -11.83 -6.49
N GLU A 311 7.05 -12.88 -7.28
CA GLU A 311 7.02 -12.82 -8.74
C GLU A 311 6.14 -13.92 -9.32
N VAL A 312 5.59 -13.65 -10.50
CA VAL A 312 4.77 -14.60 -11.24
C VAL A 312 4.94 -14.42 -12.75
N GLU A 313 5.01 -15.54 -13.47
CA GLU A 313 5.06 -15.57 -14.93
C GLU A 313 3.67 -15.67 -15.52
N LEU A 314 3.33 -14.77 -16.45
CA LEU A 314 1.99 -14.63 -17.01
C LEU A 314 2.05 -14.59 -18.54
N PRO A 315 1.23 -15.41 -19.24
CA PRO A 315 1.20 -15.39 -20.71
C PRO A 315 0.79 -14.03 -21.26
N LEU A 316 1.51 -13.49 -22.24
CA LEU A 316 1.07 -12.29 -22.94
C LEU A 316 -0.08 -12.63 -23.90
N VAL A 317 -1.12 -11.79 -23.91
CA VAL A 317 -2.27 -11.97 -24.80
C VAL A 317 -2.59 -10.68 -25.55
N SER A 318 -3.03 -10.84 -26.80
CA SER A 318 -3.48 -9.69 -27.62
C SER A 318 -4.73 -9.03 -27.06
N ASN A 319 -4.93 -7.74 -27.36
CA ASN A 319 -6.11 -7.01 -26.91
C ASN A 319 -7.39 -7.58 -27.51
N GLU A 320 -7.34 -8.16 -28.70
CA GLU A 320 -8.48 -8.83 -29.33
C GLU A 320 -8.92 -10.07 -28.53
N VAL A 321 -7.95 -10.92 -28.14
CA VAL A 321 -8.21 -12.08 -27.29
C VAL A 321 -8.74 -11.62 -25.94
N CYS A 322 -8.07 -10.65 -25.31
CA CYS A 322 -8.46 -10.13 -24.00
C CYS A 322 -9.90 -9.55 -24.00
N ASN A 323 -10.24 -8.73 -25.00
CA ASN A 323 -11.59 -8.19 -25.15
C ASN A 323 -12.64 -9.27 -25.43
N ALA A 324 -12.31 -10.31 -26.19
CA ALA A 324 -13.22 -11.42 -26.42
C ALA A 324 -13.61 -12.12 -25.09
N GLU A 325 -12.65 -12.26 -24.19
CA GLU A 325 -12.88 -12.83 -22.87
C GLU A 325 -13.72 -11.91 -21.96
N PHE A 326 -13.39 -10.62 -21.86
CA PHE A 326 -14.21 -9.67 -21.11
C PHE A 326 -15.65 -9.60 -21.62
N ASN A 327 -15.83 -9.66 -22.95
CA ASN A 327 -17.15 -9.67 -23.56
C ASN A 327 -17.97 -10.91 -23.19
N ALA A 328 -17.32 -12.05 -22.92
CA ALA A 328 -17.98 -13.27 -22.49
C ALA A 328 -18.50 -13.17 -21.03
N LEU A 329 -17.90 -12.31 -20.21
CA LEU A 329 -18.33 -12.03 -18.84
C LEU A 329 -19.27 -10.84 -18.72
N ALA A 330 -19.26 -9.94 -19.71
CA ALA A 330 -20.07 -8.72 -19.70
C ALA A 330 -21.57 -9.02 -19.62
N THR A 331 -22.22 -8.50 -18.59
CA THR A 331 -23.67 -8.59 -18.39
C THR A 331 -24.40 -7.38 -18.99
N LYS A 332 -23.68 -6.28 -19.20
CA LYS A 332 -24.20 -5.04 -19.79
C LYS A 332 -23.39 -4.61 -21.01
N ALA A 333 -23.98 -3.74 -21.83
CA ALA A 333 -23.35 -3.32 -23.09
C ALA A 333 -22.13 -2.41 -22.85
N GLU A 334 -22.19 -1.58 -21.81
CA GLU A 334 -21.13 -0.66 -21.38
C GLU A 334 -19.90 -1.37 -20.80
N GLU A 335 -20.00 -2.66 -20.46
CA GLU A 335 -18.90 -3.49 -19.96
C GLU A 335 -18.10 -4.14 -21.12
N ARG A 336 -18.56 -3.99 -22.37
CA ARG A 336 -17.95 -4.64 -23.54
C ARG A 336 -16.76 -3.87 -24.09
N ASN A 337 -15.76 -4.63 -24.55
CA ASN A 337 -14.48 -4.15 -25.07
C ASN A 337 -13.78 -3.13 -24.16
N PRO A 338 -13.54 -3.46 -22.87
CA PRO A 338 -12.98 -2.51 -21.92
C PRO A 338 -11.49 -2.22 -22.16
N VAL A 339 -10.79 -3.06 -22.95
CA VAL A 339 -9.34 -2.94 -23.21
C VAL A 339 -9.08 -2.03 -24.42
N THR A 340 -8.41 -0.90 -24.19
CA THR A 340 -8.07 0.08 -25.23
C THR A 340 -6.69 -0.21 -25.88
N PRO A 341 -6.33 0.41 -27.01
CA PRO A 341 -5.00 0.25 -27.64
C PRO A 341 -3.80 0.74 -26.80
N GLU A 342 -4.06 1.61 -25.82
CA GLU A 342 -3.10 2.08 -24.83
C GLU A 342 -2.89 1.05 -23.72
N MET A 343 -3.71 0.01 -23.66
CA MET A 343 -3.62 -1.11 -22.73
C MET A 343 -3.03 -2.36 -23.40
N MET A 344 -2.64 -3.33 -22.60
CA MET A 344 -2.13 -4.65 -22.93
C MET A 344 -2.61 -5.65 -21.88
N CYS A 345 -2.64 -6.94 -22.19
CA CYS A 345 -3.07 -7.97 -21.23
C CYS A 345 -2.00 -9.05 -21.02
N ALA A 346 -1.94 -9.57 -19.79
CA ALA A 346 -1.14 -10.73 -19.43
C ALA A 346 -1.95 -11.63 -18.48
N GLY A 347 -1.86 -12.95 -18.65
CA GLY A 347 -2.60 -13.93 -17.85
C GLY A 347 -3.37 -14.93 -18.71
N GLY A 348 -4.38 -15.55 -18.11
CA GLY A 348 -5.23 -16.58 -18.72
C GLY A 348 -5.51 -17.74 -17.77
N ASP A 349 -4.61 -18.01 -16.84
CA ASP A 349 -4.81 -19.00 -15.76
C ASP A 349 -5.48 -18.33 -14.56
N ARG A 350 -6.50 -18.98 -13.98
CA ARG A 350 -7.21 -18.47 -12.81
C ARG A 350 -6.35 -18.52 -11.56
N ASN A 351 -5.29 -19.32 -11.54
CA ASN A 351 -4.49 -19.56 -10.35
C ASN A 351 -3.40 -18.53 -10.12
N PHE A 352 -3.09 -17.68 -11.11
CA PHE A 352 -1.96 -16.76 -11.14
C PHE A 352 -2.38 -15.41 -11.72
N GLY A 353 -1.96 -14.28 -11.13
CA GLY A 353 -2.42 -12.98 -11.62
C GLY A 353 -1.90 -11.79 -10.83
N THR A 354 -2.60 -10.65 -10.97
CA THR A 354 -2.66 -9.32 -10.28
C THR A 354 -3.56 -9.14 -9.04
N CYS A 355 -3.19 -8.46 -7.93
CA CYS A 355 -4.08 -8.28 -6.76
C CYS A 355 -3.76 -7.00 -5.97
N ALA A 356 -4.54 -6.76 -4.93
CA ALA A 356 -4.47 -5.56 -4.11
C ALA A 356 -3.08 -5.42 -3.47
N GLY A 357 -2.43 -4.29 -3.75
CA GLY A 357 -1.05 -3.97 -3.32
C GLY A 357 0.00 -4.08 -4.43
N ASP A 358 -0.29 -4.76 -5.54
CA ASP A 358 0.61 -4.84 -6.71
C ASP A 358 0.41 -3.72 -7.73
N SER A 359 -0.67 -2.96 -7.59
CA SER A 359 -0.98 -1.76 -8.37
C SER A 359 0.23 -0.85 -8.53
N GLY A 360 0.49 -0.40 -9.76
CA GLY A 360 1.64 0.42 -10.11
C GLY A 360 2.96 -0.36 -10.27
N GLY A 361 3.03 -1.62 -9.83
CA GLY A 361 4.16 -2.51 -10.08
C GLY A 361 4.32 -2.88 -11.57
N PRO A 362 5.52 -3.31 -12.00
CA PRO A 362 5.80 -3.53 -13.41
C PRO A 362 5.30 -4.90 -13.91
N LEU A 363 4.95 -4.93 -15.19
CA LEU A 363 4.99 -6.12 -16.02
C LEU A 363 6.25 -6.05 -16.91
N LEU A 364 7.11 -7.07 -16.80
CA LEU A 364 8.43 -7.10 -17.40
C LEU A 364 8.51 -8.08 -18.56
N LEU A 365 9.20 -7.66 -19.63
CA LEU A 365 9.62 -8.53 -20.72
C LEU A 365 11.10 -8.83 -20.59
N LEU A 366 11.48 -10.08 -20.85
CA LEU A 366 12.88 -10.49 -20.95
C LEU A 366 13.38 -10.30 -22.39
N ASP A 367 14.40 -9.47 -22.58
CA ASP A 367 15.03 -9.18 -23.88
C ASP A 367 16.56 -9.28 -23.77
N ASN A 368 17.15 -10.33 -24.35
CA ASN A 368 18.59 -10.61 -24.29
C ASN A 368 19.15 -10.57 -22.86
N ASP A 369 18.52 -11.30 -21.94
CA ASP A 369 18.86 -11.38 -20.52
C ASP A 369 18.68 -10.06 -19.72
N GLU A 370 18.04 -9.06 -20.31
CA GLU A 370 17.65 -7.82 -19.61
C GLU A 370 16.13 -7.70 -19.49
N TYR A 371 15.66 -7.40 -18.28
CA TYR A 371 14.25 -7.10 -18.02
C TYR A 371 13.91 -5.66 -18.40
N LYS A 372 12.77 -5.48 -19.07
CA LYS A 372 12.26 -4.18 -19.50
C LYS A 372 10.77 -4.04 -19.19
N ILE A 373 10.35 -2.88 -18.67
CA ILE A 373 8.95 -2.62 -18.35
C ILE A 373 8.15 -2.49 -19.65
N ALA A 374 7.20 -3.40 -19.88
CA ALA A 374 6.21 -3.24 -20.96
C ALA A 374 4.93 -2.56 -20.49
N GLY A 375 4.59 -2.72 -19.21
CA GLY A 375 3.44 -2.06 -18.63
C GLY A 375 3.41 -2.05 -17.11
N LEU A 376 2.31 -1.52 -16.59
CA LEU A 376 2.06 -1.33 -15.16
C LEU A 376 0.79 -2.07 -14.77
N THR A 377 0.79 -2.70 -13.60
CA THR A 377 -0.43 -3.21 -12.97
C THR A 377 -1.40 -2.06 -12.72
N SER A 378 -2.52 -2.04 -13.45
CA SER A 378 -3.49 -0.94 -13.37
C SER A 378 -4.83 -1.42 -12.83
N TRP A 379 -5.47 -2.37 -13.53
CA TRP A 379 -6.73 -2.98 -13.12
C TRP A 379 -6.82 -4.39 -13.68
N GLY A 380 -7.86 -5.12 -13.29
CA GLY A 380 -8.17 -6.44 -13.80
C GLY A 380 -9.46 -6.94 -13.19
N ILE A 381 -10.01 -8.00 -13.79
CA ILE A 381 -10.94 -8.86 -13.08
C ILE A 381 -10.07 -10.03 -12.68
N GLY A 382 -9.30 -9.76 -11.62
CA GLY A 382 -8.32 -10.65 -11.06
C GLY A 382 -9.09 -11.75 -10.45
#